data_AF-A0A6G7VKB9-F1
#
_entry.id   AF-A0A6G7VKB9-F1
#
_cell.length_a   1.000
_cell.length_b   1.000
_cell.length_c   1.000
_cell.angle_alpha   90.00
_cell.angle_beta   90.00
_cell.angle_gamma   90.00
#
_symmetry.space_group_name_H-M   'P 1'
#
loop_
_entity.id
_entity.type
_entity.pdbx_description
1 polymer ?
#
loop_
_entity_poly.entity_id
_entity_poly.type
_entity_poly.pdbx_seq_one_letter_code
_entity_poly.pdbx_strand_id
1 'polypeptide(L)'
;MTPQTEDRFWIDNGVVHAQVKAGGFVPLELVLDGTVIARPVPRPVETMPGYVEIEHPLPVEVVSSGVSVIFLRKQGEETPLAALPVIIGKGADEILLAEVALLRGELELVKTVLRERLRRGI
;
A
#
# COMPACT_ATOMS: atom_id res chain seq x y z
N MET A 1 13.09 25.10 13.97
CA MET A 1 12.29 23.86 13.84
C MET A 1 12.57 23.28 12.46
N THR A 2 13.47 22.32 12.39
CA THR A 2 13.72 21.56 11.16
C THR A 2 12.44 20.77 10.85
N PRO A 3 11.90 20.78 9.63
CA PRO A 3 10.75 19.94 9.33
C PRO A 3 11.14 18.50 9.63
N GLN A 4 10.32 17.81 10.42
CA GLN A 4 10.45 16.36 10.61
C GLN A 4 10.28 15.74 9.23
N THR A 5 11.39 15.27 8.64
CA THR A 5 11.35 14.55 7.36
C THR A 5 10.70 13.19 7.60
N GLU A 6 9.38 13.14 7.50
CA GLU A 6 8.64 11.90 7.46
C GLU A 6 8.93 11.16 6.15
N ASP A 7 8.87 9.83 6.20
CA ASP A 7 8.90 8.99 5.01
C ASP A 7 7.78 9.43 4.06
N ARG A 8 8.12 9.59 2.77
CA ARG A 8 7.16 10.00 1.73
C ARG A 8 7.00 8.88 0.72
N PHE A 9 5.77 8.61 0.33
CA PHE A 9 5.45 7.60 -0.68
C PHE A 9 4.21 8.08 -1.45
N TRP A 10 4.33 8.28 -2.77
CA TRP A 10 3.27 8.83 -3.60
C TRP A 10 3.38 8.37 -5.06
N ILE A 11 2.34 8.65 -5.84
CA ILE A 11 2.32 8.45 -7.29
C ILE A 11 2.09 9.80 -7.98
N ASP A 12 2.85 10.05 -9.04
CA ASP A 12 2.63 11.17 -9.96
C ASP A 12 2.76 10.67 -11.40
N ASN A 13 1.80 10.97 -12.27
CA ASN A 13 1.80 10.57 -13.68
C ASN A 13 2.10 9.07 -13.94
N GLY A 14 1.63 8.16 -13.07
CA GLY A 14 1.87 6.72 -13.17
C GLY A 14 3.27 6.28 -12.71
N VAL A 15 4.07 7.20 -12.17
CA VAL A 15 5.38 6.94 -11.60
C VAL A 15 5.24 6.91 -10.08
N VAL A 16 5.73 5.84 -9.48
CA VAL A 16 5.86 5.73 -8.02
C VAL A 16 7.12 6.45 -7.58
N HIS A 17 6.97 7.29 -6.57
CA HIS A 17 8.06 7.96 -5.90
C HIS A 17 8.03 7.62 -4.42
N ALA A 18 9.20 7.39 -3.83
CA ALA A 18 9.31 7.34 -2.39
C ALA A 18 10.62 7.95 -1.94
N GLN A 19 10.62 8.48 -0.72
CA GLN A 19 11.78 8.92 0.02
C GLN A 19 11.66 8.33 1.41
N VAL A 20 12.43 7.28 1.69
CA VAL A 20 12.29 6.46 2.89
C VAL A 20 13.62 6.23 3.59
N LYS A 21 13.59 6.09 4.90
CA LYS A 21 14.76 5.71 5.69
C LYS A 21 15.04 4.21 5.57
N ALA A 22 15.89 3.82 4.62
CA ALA A 22 16.26 2.41 4.43
C ALA A 22 17.50 1.97 5.22
N GLY A 23 18.28 2.93 5.77
CA GLY A 23 19.52 2.65 6.51
C GLY A 23 20.72 2.36 5.61
N GLY A 24 20.64 2.68 4.31
CA GLY A 24 21.72 2.48 3.33
C GLY A 24 21.21 2.07 1.95
N PHE A 25 22.13 1.73 1.06
CA PHE A 25 21.81 1.23 -0.28
C PHE A 25 21.47 -0.26 -0.19
N VAL A 26 20.19 -0.57 -0.07
CA VAL A 26 19.66 -1.94 0.02
C VAL A 26 18.69 -2.21 -1.13
N PRO A 27 18.65 -3.42 -1.69
CA PRO A 27 17.66 -3.77 -2.71
C PRO A 27 16.23 -3.59 -2.17
N LEU A 28 15.38 -2.95 -2.96
CA LEU A 28 13.99 -2.66 -2.62
C LEU A 28 13.03 -3.38 -3.57
N GLU A 29 11.84 -3.67 -3.06
CA GLU A 29 10.74 -4.28 -3.81
C GLU A 29 9.46 -3.49 -3.59
N LEU A 30 8.71 -3.28 -4.67
CA LEU A 30 7.31 -2.88 -4.63
C LEU A 30 6.45 -4.14 -4.66
N VAL A 31 5.49 -4.23 -3.75
CA VAL A 31 4.62 -5.39 -3.57
C VAL A 31 3.16 -4.96 -3.60
N LEU A 32 2.35 -5.71 -4.34
CA LEU A 32 0.90 -5.56 -4.41
C LEU A 32 0.28 -6.95 -4.26
N ASP A 33 -0.66 -7.10 -3.33
CA ASP A 33 -1.37 -8.36 -3.06
C ASP A 33 -0.42 -9.56 -2.86
N GLY A 34 0.70 -9.33 -2.16
CA GLY A 34 1.73 -10.33 -1.88
C GLY A 34 2.66 -10.65 -3.07
N THR A 35 2.42 -10.07 -4.25
CA THR A 35 3.24 -10.26 -5.45
C THR A 35 4.23 -9.11 -5.61
N VAL A 36 5.49 -9.44 -5.91
CA VAL A 36 6.50 -8.42 -6.25
C VAL A 36 6.19 -7.88 -7.65
N ILE A 37 5.81 -6.60 -7.73
CA ILE A 37 5.42 -5.95 -8.99
C ILE A 37 6.60 -5.22 -9.65
N ALA A 38 7.59 -4.80 -8.86
CA ALA A 38 8.76 -4.10 -9.36
C ALA A 38 9.93 -4.12 -8.36
N ARG A 39 11.14 -3.89 -8.86
CA ARG A 39 12.37 -3.77 -8.08
C ARG A 39 13.04 -2.44 -8.38
N PRO A 40 12.63 -1.34 -7.72
CA PRO A 40 13.18 -0.03 -7.97
C PRO A 40 14.65 0.06 -7.57
N VAL A 41 15.42 0.86 -8.31
CA VAL A 41 16.81 1.16 -7.96
C VAL A 41 16.80 2.31 -6.95
N PRO A 42 17.21 2.09 -5.69
CA PRO A 42 17.33 3.18 -4.72
C PRO A 42 18.45 4.13 -5.13
N ARG A 43 18.28 5.42 -4.83
CA ARG A 43 19.33 6.44 -4.96
C ARG A 43 19.50 7.12 -3.60
N PRO A 44 20.73 7.38 -3.13
CA PRO A 44 20.93 8.07 -1.87
C PRO A 44 20.41 9.51 -1.97
N VAL A 45 19.82 10.02 -0.89
CA VAL A 45 19.46 11.44 -0.78
C VAL A 45 20.62 12.17 -0.12
N GLU A 46 21.36 12.98 -0.89
CA GLU A 46 22.58 13.64 -0.41
C GLU A 46 22.37 14.51 0.83
N THR A 47 21.21 15.15 0.93
CA THR A 47 20.85 16.04 2.05
C THR A 47 20.38 15.28 3.30
N MET A 48 20.14 13.96 3.21
CA MET A 48 19.52 13.17 4.28
C MET A 48 20.17 11.79 4.41
N PRO A 49 21.25 11.68 5.22
CA PRO A 49 21.94 10.42 5.44
C PRO A 49 21.02 9.29 5.92
N GLY A 50 21.13 8.13 5.27
CA GLY A 50 20.30 6.95 5.56
C GLY A 50 18.94 6.92 4.88
N TYR A 51 18.53 8.02 4.22
CA TYR A 51 17.39 8.04 3.32
C TYR A 51 17.81 7.65 1.90
N VAL A 52 16.89 6.97 1.24
CA VAL A 52 16.97 6.67 -0.18
C VAL A 52 15.71 7.18 -0.86
N GLU A 53 15.87 7.60 -2.10
CA GLU A 53 14.76 7.90 -2.99
C GLU A 53 14.65 6.85 -4.09
N ILE A 54 13.41 6.55 -4.48
CA ILE A 54 13.10 5.74 -5.65
C ILE A 54 12.21 6.50 -6.59
N GLU A 55 12.36 6.20 -7.87
CA GLU A 55 11.46 6.60 -8.93
C GLU A 55 11.30 5.40 -9.85
N HIS A 56 10.08 4.91 -10.01
CA HIS A 56 9.82 3.74 -10.84
C HIS A 56 8.44 3.81 -11.50
N PRO A 57 8.34 3.61 -12.81
CA PRO A 57 7.04 3.54 -13.49
C PRO A 57 6.24 2.34 -12.97
N LEU A 58 4.95 2.52 -12.68
CA LEU A 58 4.10 1.38 -12.37
C LEU A 58 3.90 0.51 -13.61
N PRO A 59 4.08 -0.82 -13.50
CA PRO A 59 3.70 -1.71 -14.58
C PRO A 59 2.20 -1.58 -14.85
N VAL A 60 1.79 -1.51 -16.12
CA VAL A 60 0.38 -1.26 -16.49
C VAL A 60 -0.48 -2.48 -16.14
N GLU A 61 0.11 -3.66 -16.13
CA GLU A 61 -0.54 -4.94 -15.90
C GLU A 61 -1.01 -5.13 -14.45
N VAL A 62 -0.46 -4.35 -13.50
CA VAL A 62 -0.83 -4.38 -12.08
C VAL A 62 -1.84 -3.30 -11.68
N VAL A 63 -2.25 -2.46 -12.63
CA VAL A 63 -3.27 -1.44 -12.44
C VAL A 63 -4.65 -2.06 -12.66
N SER A 64 -5.15 -2.80 -11.65
CA SER A 64 -6.54 -3.29 -11.63
C SER A 64 -7.46 -2.27 -10.97
N SER A 65 -8.69 -2.12 -11.48
CA SER A 65 -9.71 -1.29 -10.83
C SER A 65 -10.05 -1.83 -9.43
N GLY A 66 -10.14 -0.94 -8.45
CA GLY A 66 -10.45 -1.28 -7.06
C GLY A 66 -9.62 -0.49 -6.05
N VAL A 67 -9.63 -0.96 -4.81
CA VAL A 67 -8.83 -0.44 -3.70
C VAL A 67 -7.72 -1.44 -3.40
N SER A 68 -6.47 -0.97 -3.39
CA SER A 68 -5.31 -1.79 -3.11
C SER A 68 -4.27 -1.03 -2.28
N VAL A 69 -3.28 -1.74 -1.74
CA VAL A 69 -2.15 -1.11 -1.05
C VAL A 69 -0.86 -1.60 -1.68
N ILE A 70 -0.05 -0.65 -2.16
CA ILE A 70 1.30 -0.94 -2.62
C ILE A 70 2.24 -0.79 -1.42
N PHE A 71 3.06 -1.79 -1.18
CA PHE A 71 4.08 -1.77 -0.14
C PHE A 71 5.46 -1.57 -0.75
N LEU A 72 6.26 -0.70 -0.15
CA LEU A 72 7.69 -0.61 -0.39
C LEU A 72 8.41 -1.33 0.75
N ARG A 73 9.25 -2.30 0.44
CA ARG A 73 10.00 -3.06 1.44
C ARG A 73 11.41 -3.37 0.96
N LYS A 74 12.27 -3.80 1.89
CA LYS A 74 13.57 -4.38 1.54
C LYS A 74 13.36 -5.78 0.96
N GLN A 75 14.17 -6.15 -0.02
CA GLN A 75 14.07 -7.45 -0.66
C GLN A 75 14.23 -8.58 0.36
N GLY A 76 13.25 -9.50 0.39
CA GLY A 76 13.24 -10.64 1.30
C GLY A 76 12.74 -10.35 2.72
N GLU A 77 12.43 -9.10 3.06
CA GLU A 77 11.78 -8.75 4.34
C GLU A 77 10.26 -8.72 4.17
N GLU A 78 9.51 -9.07 5.22
CA GLU A 78 8.04 -8.94 5.21
C GLU A 78 7.57 -7.58 5.71
N THR A 79 8.36 -6.92 6.57
CA THR A 79 8.02 -5.63 7.14
C THR A 79 8.15 -4.53 6.08
N PRO A 80 7.08 -3.78 5.76
CA PRO A 80 7.17 -2.67 4.83
C PRO A 80 7.89 -1.48 5.45
N LEU A 81 8.67 -0.76 4.63
CA LEU A 81 9.23 0.55 4.94
C LEU A 81 8.16 1.65 4.80
N ALA A 82 7.28 1.51 3.80
CA ALA A 82 6.17 2.41 3.56
C ALA A 82 5.02 1.69 2.87
N ALA A 83 3.81 2.24 3.01
CA ALA A 83 2.60 1.74 2.36
C ALA A 83 1.88 2.89 1.67
N LEU A 84 1.37 2.63 0.46
CA LEU A 84 0.62 3.58 -0.34
C LEU A 84 -0.73 2.96 -0.71
N PRO A 85 -1.83 3.38 -0.05
CA PRO A 85 -3.18 3.05 -0.50
C PRO A 85 -3.43 3.67 -1.88
N VAL A 86 -3.92 2.88 -2.81
CA VAL A 86 -4.27 3.30 -4.16
C VAL A 86 -5.70 2.90 -4.47
N ILE A 87 -6.44 3.84 -5.06
CA ILE A 87 -7.77 3.59 -5.61
C ILE A 87 -7.67 3.83 -7.10
N ILE A 88 -7.98 2.79 -7.87
CA ILE A 88 -7.77 2.75 -9.31
C ILE A 88 -9.13 2.51 -9.96
N GLY A 89 -9.46 3.26 -11.01
CA GLY A 89 -10.71 3.10 -11.75
C GLY A 89 -11.57 4.36 -11.80
N LYS A 90 -12.62 4.32 -12.64
CA LYS A 90 -13.61 5.41 -12.74
C LYS A 90 -14.54 5.37 -11.53
N GLY A 91 -14.85 6.53 -10.97
CA GLY A 91 -15.78 6.64 -9.84
C GLY A 91 -15.17 6.16 -8.52
N ALA A 92 -13.91 6.51 -8.23
CA ALA A 92 -13.21 6.12 -6.99
C ALA A 92 -14.05 6.34 -5.73
N ASP A 93 -14.79 7.46 -5.65
CA ASP A 93 -15.70 7.76 -4.54
C ASP A 93 -16.92 6.82 -4.49
N GLU A 94 -17.48 6.48 -5.66
CA GLU A 94 -18.59 5.53 -5.79
C GLU A 94 -18.15 4.09 -5.46
N ILE A 95 -16.93 3.72 -5.86
CA ILE A 95 -16.28 2.44 -5.51
C ILE A 95 -16.12 2.36 -3.99
N LEU A 96 -15.63 3.42 -3.34
CA LEU A 96 -15.42 3.47 -1.90
C LEU A 96 -16.74 3.26 -1.13
N LEU A 97 -17.82 3.92 -1.56
CA LEU A 97 -19.15 3.75 -0.97
C LEU A 97 -19.70 2.34 -1.19
N ALA A 98 -19.48 1.76 -2.38
CA ALA A 98 -19.88 0.39 -2.69
C ALA A 98 -19.13 -0.64 -1.83
N GLU A 99 -17.81 -0.50 -1.69
CA GLU A 99 -16.98 -1.35 -0.83
C GLU A 99 -17.41 -1.27 0.63
N VAL A 100 -17.69 -0.07 1.15
CA VAL A 100 -18.23 0.10 2.51
C VAL A 100 -19.59 -0.58 2.67
N ALA A 101 -20.46 -0.53 1.65
CA ALA A 101 -21.75 -1.21 1.68
C ALA A 101 -21.59 -2.75 1.69
N LEU A 102 -20.66 -3.28 0.91
CA LEU A 102 -20.33 -4.72 0.88
C LEU A 102 -19.77 -5.18 2.23
N LEU A 103 -18.80 -4.49 2.79
CA LEU A 103 -18.23 -4.79 4.11
C LEU A 103 -19.29 -4.76 5.23
N ARG A 104 -20.27 -3.85 5.15
CA ARG A 104 -21.42 -3.84 6.08
C ARG A 104 -22.31 -5.07 5.91
N GLY A 105 -22.53 -5.50 4.67
CA GLY A 105 -23.26 -6.74 4.37
C GLY A 105 -22.57 -7.97 4.96
N GLU A 106 -21.27 -8.12 4.73
CA GLU A 106 -20.46 -9.19 5.31
C GLU A 106 -20.49 -9.18 6.85
N LEU A 107 -20.39 -8.00 7.46
CA LEU A 107 -20.48 -7.84 8.90
C LEU A 107 -21.86 -8.25 9.45
N GLU A 108 -22.96 -7.94 8.76
CA GLU A 108 -24.29 -8.40 9.16
C GLU A 108 -24.46 -9.91 9.01
N LEU A 109 -23.81 -10.52 8.03
CA LEU A 109 -23.79 -11.98 7.88
C LEU A 109 -23.07 -12.63 9.07
N VAL A 110 -21.90 -12.10 9.44
CA VAL A 110 -21.13 -12.53 10.62
C VAL A 110 -21.96 -12.37 11.90
N LYS A 111 -22.57 -11.19 12.10
CA LYS A 111 -23.45 -10.93 13.24
C LYS A 111 -24.62 -11.90 13.31
N THR A 112 -25.21 -12.25 12.18
CA THR A 112 -26.36 -13.17 12.12
C THR A 112 -25.95 -14.56 12.57
N VAL A 113 -24.85 -15.09 12.04
CA VAL A 113 -24.31 -16.39 12.44
C VAL A 113 -23.93 -16.39 13.93
N LEU A 114 -23.30 -15.33 14.43
CA LEU A 114 -22.94 -15.20 15.84
C LEU A 114 -24.19 -15.15 16.74
N ARG A 115 -25.19 -14.33 16.40
CA ARG A 115 -26.46 -14.26 17.15
C ARG A 115 -27.17 -15.61 17.16
N GLU A 116 -27.17 -16.32 16.04
CA GLU A 116 -27.76 -17.65 15.93
C GLU A 116 -27.03 -18.66 16.82
N ARG A 117 -25.69 -18.70 16.78
CA ARG A 117 -24.88 -19.56 17.66
C ARG A 117 -25.09 -19.24 19.14
N LEU A 118 -25.12 -17.95 19.51
CA LEU A 118 -25.38 -17.52 20.89
C LEU A 118 -26.79 -17.91 21.35
N ARG A 119 -27.80 -17.83 20.48
CA ARG A 119 -29.18 -18.28 20.80
C ARG A 119 -29.29 -19.79 20.93
N ARG A 120 -28.56 -20.54 20.09
CA ARG A 120 -28.53 -22.00 20.15
C ARG A 120 -27.77 -22.52 21.37
N GLY A 121 -27.12 -21.63 22.12
CA GLY A 121 -26.17 -21.97 23.15
C GLY A 121 -24.93 -22.55 22.49
N ILE A 122 -23.76 -22.11 22.92
CA ILE A 122 -22.69 -23.09 23.05
C ILE A 122 -23.16 -24.10 24.10
#